data_AF-S0FGZ1-F1
#
_entry.id   AF-S0FGZ1-F1
#
_cell.length_a   1.000
_cell.length_b   1.000
_cell.length_c   1.000
_cell.angle_alpha   90.00
_cell.angle_beta   90.00
_cell.angle_gamma   90.00
#
_symmetry.space_group_name_H-M   'P 1'
#
loop_
_entity.id
_entity.type
_entity.pdbx_description
1 polymer ?
#
loop_
_entity_poly.entity_id
_entity_poly.type
_entity_poly.pdbx_seq_one_letter_code
_entity_poly.pdbx_strand_id
1 'polypeptide(L)'
;MKKYFTGAWAVFKNYLFAMIFFYIFFIGFYSKASLFSIAIFIVMIFLIYSELHHLTGVDKRRYGSVKLTDSIIYALIAIAPMVLLQIIISFLSFESPIINFDVLKLNLIKGLAAPMLFIAKLGGYRVSGYIAAWATIVVMSFLGYFAGYKAFDLNAFIRRLFGLQPKKRPTTNKKRRFW
;
A
#
# COMPACT_ATOMS: atom_id res chain seq x y z
N MET A 1 1.60 -1.76 -21.55
CA MET A 1 0.80 -0.82 -20.72
C MET A 1 -0.21 -1.51 -19.81
N LYS A 2 -1.07 -2.41 -20.30
CA LYS A 2 -2.10 -3.10 -19.46
C LYS A 2 -1.56 -3.75 -18.17
N LYS A 3 -0.35 -4.34 -18.23
CA LYS A 3 0.38 -4.88 -17.06
C LYS A 3 0.58 -3.85 -15.95
N TYR A 4 1.09 -2.67 -16.29
CA TYR A 4 1.39 -1.60 -15.32
C TYR A 4 0.15 -1.02 -14.68
N PHE A 5 -0.94 -0.85 -15.43
CA PHE A 5 -2.21 -0.42 -14.86
C PHE A 5 -2.81 -1.45 -13.91
N THR A 6 -2.69 -2.75 -14.22
CA THR A 6 -3.21 -3.81 -13.34
C THR A 6 -2.45 -3.85 -12.02
N GLY A 7 -1.11 -3.77 -12.06
CA GLY A 7 -0.28 -3.71 -10.85
C GLY A 7 -0.48 -2.42 -10.05
N ALA A 8 -0.56 -1.27 -10.71
CA ALA A 8 -0.84 -0.01 -10.04
C ALA A 8 -2.22 -0.01 -9.37
N TRP A 9 -3.24 -0.55 -10.05
CA TRP A 9 -4.58 -0.69 -9.49
C TRP A 9 -4.60 -1.59 -8.24
N ALA A 10 -3.81 -2.68 -8.24
CA ALA A 10 -3.66 -3.55 -7.08
C ALA A 10 -3.10 -2.82 -5.85
N VAL A 11 -2.10 -1.95 -6.03
CA VAL A 11 -1.55 -1.13 -4.94
C VAL A 11 -2.55 -0.06 -4.52
N PHE A 12 -3.12 0.65 -5.50
CA PHE A 12 -4.02 1.78 -5.26
C PHE A 12 -5.31 1.37 -4.53
N LYS A 13 -5.95 0.25 -4.92
CA LYS A 13 -7.17 -0.22 -4.26
C LYS A 13 -6.92 -0.60 -2.79
N ASN A 14 -5.78 -1.20 -2.50
CA ASN A 14 -5.40 -1.59 -1.13
C ASN A 14 -5.06 -0.36 -0.29
N TYR A 15 -4.42 0.64 -0.90
CA TYR A 15 -4.21 1.94 -0.27
C TYR A 15 -5.54 2.63 0.08
N LEU A 16 -6.46 2.72 -0.88
CA LEU A 16 -7.80 3.30 -0.66
C LEU A 16 -8.58 2.54 0.41
N PHE A 17 -8.53 1.21 0.41
CA PHE A 17 -9.15 0.38 1.42
C PHE A 17 -8.62 0.72 2.82
N ALA A 18 -7.29 0.78 2.98
CA ALA A 18 -6.67 1.17 4.24
C ALA A 18 -7.06 2.59 4.67
N MET A 19 -7.17 3.51 3.71
CA MET A 19 -7.57 4.90 3.95
C MET A 19 -9.03 5.01 4.41
N ILE A 20 -9.96 4.33 3.74
CA ILE A 20 -11.38 4.26 4.13
C ILE A 20 -11.51 3.65 5.53
N PHE A 21 -10.81 2.53 5.76
CA PHE A 21 -10.82 1.86 7.06
C PHE A 21 -10.27 2.80 8.15
N PHE A 22 -9.19 3.53 7.88
CA PHE A 22 -8.68 4.52 8.81
C PHE A 22 -9.74 5.57 9.15
N TYR A 23 -10.44 6.13 8.16
CA TYR A 23 -11.43 7.18 8.37
C TYR A 23 -12.66 6.71 9.14
N ILE A 24 -13.14 5.49 8.92
CA ILE A 24 -14.27 4.93 9.66
C ILE A 24 -13.96 4.90 11.17
N PHE A 25 -12.75 4.49 11.52
CA PHE A 25 -12.32 4.39 12.92
C PHE A 25 -11.69 5.68 13.47
N PHE A 26 -11.46 6.70 12.62
CA PHE A 26 -10.86 7.96 13.03
C PHE A 26 -11.67 8.68 14.10
N ILE A 27 -13.01 8.63 14.02
CA ILE A 27 -13.92 9.25 15.00
C ILE A 27 -13.69 8.66 16.40
N GLY A 28 -13.53 7.34 16.50
CA GLY A 28 -13.32 6.65 17.78
C GLY A 28 -11.89 6.78 18.33
N PHE A 29 -10.90 7.02 17.46
CA PHE A 29 -9.48 7.02 17.83
C PHE A 29 -8.77 8.35 17.58
N TYR A 30 -9.49 9.47 17.48
CA TYR A 30 -8.93 10.79 17.12
C TYR A 30 -7.68 11.16 17.94
N SER A 31 -7.76 11.04 19.26
CA SER A 31 -6.65 11.37 20.18
C SER A 31 -5.42 10.48 19.99
N LYS A 32 -5.61 9.26 19.50
CA LYS A 32 -4.56 8.26 19.25
C LYS A 32 -4.40 7.96 17.76
N ALA A 33 -4.82 8.86 16.87
CA ALA A 33 -4.87 8.64 15.43
C ALA A 33 -3.51 8.20 14.85
N SER A 34 -2.41 8.74 15.38
CA SER A 34 -1.06 8.32 14.98
C SER A 34 -0.76 6.87 15.35
N LEU A 35 -1.11 6.41 16.55
CA LEU A 35 -0.90 5.02 16.94
C LEU A 35 -1.81 4.08 16.15
N PHE A 36 -3.06 4.50 15.94
CA PHE A 36 -4.01 3.77 15.12
C PHE A 36 -3.52 3.62 13.67
N SER A 37 -2.88 4.66 13.11
CA SER A 37 -2.30 4.59 11.76
C SER A 37 -1.22 3.51 11.62
N ILE A 38 -0.51 3.16 12.70
CA ILE A 38 0.48 2.06 12.68
C ILE A 38 -0.23 0.72 12.44
N ALA A 39 -1.36 0.47 13.13
CA ALA A 39 -2.12 -0.75 12.94
C ALA A 39 -2.65 -0.85 11.50
N ILE A 40 -3.20 0.26 10.98
CA ILE A 40 -3.69 0.31 9.59
C ILE A 40 -2.57 0.12 8.58
N PHE A 41 -1.41 0.73 8.83
CA PHE A 41 -0.22 0.56 8.01
C PHE A 41 0.21 -0.91 7.93
N ILE A 42 0.24 -1.61 9.05
CA ILE A 42 0.58 -3.04 9.11
C ILE A 42 -0.40 -3.87 8.28
N VAL A 43 -1.71 -3.62 8.40
CA VAL A 43 -2.72 -4.30 7.57
C VAL A 43 -2.48 -4.00 6.09
N MET A 44 -2.23 -2.74 5.74
CA MET A 44 -1.94 -2.31 4.38
C MET A 44 -0.70 -3.00 3.79
N ILE A 45 0.38 -3.18 4.59
CA ILE A 45 1.57 -3.95 4.20
C ILE A 45 1.16 -5.35 3.74
N PHE A 46 0.39 -6.07 4.55
CA PHE A 46 0.00 -7.45 4.24
C PHE A 46 -0.89 -7.54 3.00
N LEU A 47 -1.83 -6.61 2.84
CA LEU A 47 -2.70 -6.56 1.66
C LEU A 47 -1.89 -6.34 0.39
N ILE A 48 -1.05 -5.30 0.35
CA ILE A 48 -0.19 -5.00 -0.81
C ILE A 48 0.77 -6.15 -1.07
N TYR A 49 1.40 -6.71 -0.03
CA TYR A 49 2.31 -7.83 -0.12
C TYR A 49 1.66 -9.05 -0.78
N SER A 50 0.49 -9.46 -0.27
CA SER A 50 -0.21 -10.66 -0.74
C SER A 50 -0.65 -10.52 -2.20
N GLU A 51 -1.15 -9.35 -2.57
CA GLU A 51 -1.67 -9.06 -3.90
C GLU A 51 -0.53 -9.05 -4.92
N LEU A 52 0.59 -8.39 -4.61
CA LEU A 52 1.73 -8.33 -5.52
C LEU A 52 2.48 -9.65 -5.60
N HIS A 53 2.60 -10.39 -4.50
CA HIS A 53 3.16 -11.75 -4.51
C HIS A 53 2.35 -12.65 -5.47
N HIS A 54 1.01 -12.57 -5.40
CA HIS A 54 0.14 -13.28 -6.33
C HIS A 54 0.31 -12.78 -7.78
N LEU A 55 0.32 -11.46 -7.97
CA LEU A 55 0.43 -10.81 -9.27
C LEU A 55 1.72 -11.20 -9.99
N THR A 56 2.85 -11.35 -9.28
CA THR A 56 4.10 -11.82 -9.89
C THR A 56 3.94 -13.19 -10.56
N GLY A 57 3.19 -14.09 -9.94
CA GLY A 57 2.88 -15.40 -10.52
C GLY A 57 1.97 -15.31 -11.74
N VAL A 58 1.00 -14.40 -11.72
CA VAL A 58 0.12 -14.11 -12.86
C VAL A 58 0.92 -13.53 -14.02
N ASP A 59 1.78 -12.56 -13.75
CA ASP A 59 2.59 -11.89 -14.76
C ASP A 59 3.61 -12.83 -15.40
N LYS A 60 4.22 -13.71 -14.61
CA LYS A 60 5.12 -14.75 -15.15
C LYS A 60 4.39 -15.66 -16.15
N ARG A 61 3.14 -16.04 -15.85
CA ARG A 61 2.34 -16.89 -16.74
C ARG A 61 1.83 -16.14 -17.98
N ARG A 62 1.43 -14.89 -17.82
CA ARG A 62 0.77 -14.11 -18.88
C ARG A 62 1.75 -13.44 -19.84
N TYR A 63 2.88 -12.96 -19.32
CA TYR A 63 3.84 -12.14 -20.06
C TYR A 63 5.23 -12.79 -20.19
N GLY A 64 5.45 -13.98 -19.61
CA GLY A 64 6.68 -14.78 -19.74
C GLY A 64 7.90 -14.21 -19.00
N SER A 65 7.97 -12.89 -18.79
CA SER A 65 9.06 -12.21 -18.11
C SER A 65 8.57 -11.33 -16.96
N VAL A 66 9.32 -11.36 -15.86
CA VAL A 66 9.07 -10.60 -14.64
C VAL A 66 10.32 -9.79 -14.36
N LYS A 67 10.20 -8.46 -14.32
CA LYS A 67 11.29 -7.57 -13.90
C LYS A 67 10.97 -7.03 -12.52
N LEU A 68 11.96 -7.02 -11.63
CA LEU A 68 11.77 -6.52 -10.27
C LEU A 68 11.37 -5.04 -10.23
N THR A 69 11.85 -4.26 -11.19
CA THR A 69 11.51 -2.85 -11.37
C THR A 69 10.04 -2.61 -11.72
N ASP A 70 9.30 -3.63 -12.18
CA ASP A 70 7.87 -3.51 -12.49
C ASP A 70 7.07 -3.06 -11.26
N SER A 71 7.43 -3.57 -10.08
CA SER A 71 6.79 -3.24 -8.81
C SER A 71 6.94 -1.79 -8.37
N ILE A 72 8.10 -1.19 -8.68
CA ILE A 72 8.38 0.22 -8.42
C ILE A 72 7.49 1.07 -9.32
N ILE A 73 7.39 0.70 -10.60
CA ILE A 73 6.51 1.38 -11.57
C ILE A 73 5.05 1.29 -11.12
N TYR A 74 4.59 0.13 -10.65
CA TYR A 74 3.23 -0.03 -10.12
C TYR A 74 2.96 0.92 -8.96
N ALA A 75 3.87 0.97 -7.99
CA ALA A 75 3.71 1.85 -6.84
C ALA A 75 3.72 3.32 -7.23
N LEU A 76 4.64 3.76 -8.09
CA LEU A 76 4.72 5.15 -8.54
C LEU A 76 3.45 5.59 -9.26
N ILE A 77 2.92 4.76 -10.18
CA ILE A 77 1.66 5.05 -10.87
C ILE A 77 0.48 5.04 -9.87
N ALA A 78 0.48 4.13 -8.89
CA ALA A 78 -0.58 4.04 -7.89
C ALA A 78 -0.63 5.27 -6.97
N ILE A 79 0.52 5.76 -6.50
CA ILE A 79 0.57 6.89 -5.57
C ILE A 79 0.46 8.25 -6.27
N ALA A 80 0.81 8.32 -7.57
CA ALA A 80 0.78 9.55 -8.35
C ALA A 80 -0.49 10.41 -8.15
N PRO A 81 -1.73 9.87 -8.28
CA PRO A 81 -2.93 10.68 -8.06
C PRO A 81 -3.01 11.29 -6.66
N MET A 82 -2.60 10.56 -5.62
CA MET A 82 -2.64 11.04 -4.23
C MET A 82 -1.57 12.09 -3.96
N VAL A 83 -0.35 11.86 -4.45
CA VAL A 83 0.76 12.82 -4.32
C VAL A 83 0.44 14.10 -5.09
N LEU A 84 -0.11 13.99 -6.31
CA LEU A 84 -0.53 15.16 -7.09
C LEU A 84 -1.61 15.97 -6.36
N LEU A 85 -2.63 15.31 -5.81
CA LEU A 85 -3.64 15.99 -4.99
C LEU A 85 -3.01 16.68 -3.78
N GLN A 86 -2.05 16.03 -3.11
CA GLN A 86 -1.36 16.62 -1.97
C GLN A 86 -0.55 17.86 -2.37
N ILE A 87 0.14 17.81 -3.51
CA ILE A 87 0.88 18.94 -4.07
C ILE A 87 -0.08 20.09 -4.39
N ILE A 88 -1.18 19.83 -5.11
CA ILE A 88 -2.18 20.84 -5.46
C ILE A 88 -2.72 21.52 -4.21
N ILE A 89 -3.15 20.75 -3.20
CA ILE A 89 -3.66 21.30 -1.92
C ILE A 89 -2.61 22.15 -1.21
N SER A 90 -1.32 21.76 -1.30
CA SER A 90 -0.22 22.51 -0.69
C SER A 90 -0.03 23.91 -1.30
N PHE A 91 -0.44 24.12 -2.55
CA PHE A 91 -0.38 25.41 -3.23
C PHE A 91 -1.67 26.23 -3.13
N LEU A 92 -2.78 25.66 -2.63
CA LEU A 92 -3.99 26.43 -2.40
C LEU A 92 -3.77 27.42 -1.23
N SER A 93 -4.24 28.64 -1.42
CA SER A 93 -4.31 29.69 -0.40
C SER A 93 -5.64 30.42 -0.58
N PHE A 94 -6.48 30.41 0.45
CA PHE A 94 -7.73 31.14 0.47
C PHE A 94 -7.88 31.82 1.83
N GLU A 95 -8.22 33.10 1.81
CA GLU A 95 -8.57 33.84 3.01
C GLU A 95 -10.09 33.83 3.13
N SER A 96 -10.59 33.27 4.23
CA SER A 96 -12.02 33.26 4.55
C SER A 96 -12.20 33.67 6.01
N PRO A 97 -13.10 34.62 6.31
CA PRO A 97 -13.39 35.01 7.69
C PRO A 97 -14.16 33.93 8.48
N ILE A 98 -14.69 32.90 7.80
CA ILE A 98 -15.55 31.88 8.41
C ILE A 98 -14.76 30.60 8.75
N ILE A 99 -13.76 30.25 7.95
CA ILE A 99 -13.03 28.99 8.07
C ILE A 99 -11.53 29.28 8.12
N ASN A 100 -10.86 28.72 9.13
CA ASN A 100 -9.41 28.69 9.17
C ASN A 100 -8.88 27.72 8.09
N PHE A 101 -8.61 28.26 6.91
CA PHE A 101 -8.19 27.49 5.75
C PHE A 101 -6.85 26.79 5.97
N ASP A 102 -5.94 27.37 6.75
CA ASP A 102 -4.63 26.77 7.05
C ASP A 102 -4.77 25.47 7.84
N VAL A 103 -5.66 25.45 8.84
CA VAL A 103 -5.94 24.24 9.62
C VAL A 103 -6.59 23.17 8.73
N LEU A 104 -7.56 23.56 7.89
CA LEU A 104 -8.22 22.65 6.95
C LEU A 104 -7.21 22.04 5.96
N LYS A 105 -6.36 22.89 5.36
CA LYS A 105 -5.30 22.50 4.42
C LYS A 105 -4.35 21.48 5.05
N LEU A 106 -3.86 21.75 6.26
CA LEU A 106 -2.99 20.83 6.98
C LEU A 106 -3.69 19.49 7.28
N ASN A 107 -4.98 19.52 7.64
CA ASN A 107 -5.74 18.31 7.90
C ASN A 107 -6.00 17.49 6.63
N LEU A 108 -6.25 18.14 5.49
CA LEU A 108 -6.38 17.47 4.19
C LEU A 108 -5.08 16.79 3.76
N ILE A 109 -3.94 17.49 3.90
CA ILE A 109 -2.62 16.93 3.60
C ILE A 109 -2.31 15.72 4.49
N LYS A 110 -2.61 15.81 5.80
CA LYS A 110 -2.48 14.69 6.74
C LYS A 110 -3.39 13.52 6.37
N GLY A 111 -4.63 13.83 5.98
CA GLY A 111 -5.62 12.85 5.57
C GLY A 111 -5.20 12.06 4.33
N LEU A 112 -4.61 12.74 3.33
CA LEU A 112 -4.11 12.05 2.13
C LEU A 112 -3.02 11.03 2.42
N ALA A 113 -2.31 11.14 3.55
CA ALA A 113 -1.33 10.17 4.02
C ALA A 113 -1.82 9.40 5.27
N ALA A 114 -3.13 9.33 5.51
CA ALA A 114 -3.73 8.80 6.73
C ALA A 114 -3.24 7.40 7.15
N PRO A 115 -3.16 6.39 6.25
CA PRO A 115 -2.62 5.07 6.60
C PRO A 115 -1.15 5.10 7.06
N MET A 116 -0.44 6.20 6.81
CA MET A 116 0.99 6.40 7.09
C MET A 116 1.21 7.62 7.99
N LEU A 117 0.18 8.10 8.67
CA LEU A 117 0.20 9.35 9.42
C LEU A 117 1.31 9.39 10.47
N PHE A 118 1.61 8.25 11.10
CA PHE A 118 2.71 8.14 12.06
C PHE A 118 4.08 8.47 11.45
N ILE A 119 4.32 8.12 10.18
CA ILE A 119 5.59 8.41 9.49
C ILE A 119 5.71 9.92 9.26
N ALA A 120 4.62 10.54 8.76
CA ALA A 120 4.55 11.98 8.61
C ALA A 120 4.75 12.70 9.96
N LYS A 121 4.17 12.16 11.04
CA LYS A 121 4.34 12.68 12.41
C LYS A 121 5.78 12.56 12.91
N LEU A 122 6.45 11.43 12.67
CA LEU A 122 7.86 11.22 13.02
C LEU A 122 8.77 12.23 12.30
N GLY A 123 8.44 12.57 11.05
CA GLY A 123 9.11 13.65 10.31
C GLY A 123 8.68 15.06 10.72
N GLY A 124 7.95 15.24 11.81
CA GLY A 124 7.48 16.54 12.30
C GLY A 124 6.48 17.22 11.35
N TYR A 125 5.73 16.46 10.56
CA TYR A 125 4.83 16.94 9.50
C TYR A 125 5.52 17.81 8.44
N ARG A 126 6.84 17.67 8.27
CA ARG A 126 7.61 18.33 7.22
C ARG A 126 7.48 17.59 5.89
N VAL A 127 7.83 18.25 4.80
CA VAL A 127 7.83 17.68 3.44
C VAL A 127 8.59 16.34 3.39
N SER A 128 9.75 16.26 4.05
CA SER A 128 10.53 15.02 4.13
C SER A 128 9.78 13.86 4.79
N GLY A 129 8.95 14.13 5.80
CA GLY A 129 8.11 13.12 6.46
C GLY A 129 7.05 12.54 5.53
N TYR A 130 6.44 13.38 4.69
CA TYR A 130 5.48 12.92 3.67
C TYR A 130 6.18 12.16 2.54
N ILE A 131 7.36 12.62 2.09
CA ILE A 131 8.18 11.88 1.11
C ILE A 131 8.51 10.48 1.66
N ALA A 132 8.95 10.40 2.92
CA ALA A 132 9.23 9.13 3.57
C ALA A 132 7.99 8.23 3.65
N ALA A 133 6.83 8.80 4.00
CA ALA A 133 5.56 8.07 4.00
C ALA A 133 5.27 7.47 2.63
N TRP A 134 5.25 8.26 1.56
CA TRP A 134 5.01 7.76 0.20
C TRP A 134 6.05 6.76 -0.29
N ALA A 135 7.33 6.97 0.06
CA ALA A 135 8.41 6.04 -0.26
C ALA A 135 8.18 4.65 0.36
N THR A 136 7.52 4.56 1.52
CA THR A 136 7.21 3.24 2.10
C THR A 136 6.30 2.43 1.20
N ILE A 137 5.34 3.03 0.47
CA ILE A 137 4.48 2.29 -0.48
C ILE A 137 5.32 1.67 -1.59
N VAL A 138 6.32 2.40 -2.08
CA VAL A 138 7.25 1.88 -3.08
C VAL A 138 8.05 0.69 -2.54
N VAL A 139 8.58 0.81 -1.32
CA VAL A 139 9.33 -0.27 -0.67
C VAL A 139 8.45 -1.50 -0.42
N MET A 140 7.25 -1.32 0.12
CA MET A 140 6.30 -2.41 0.37
C MET A 140 5.90 -3.12 -0.92
N SER A 141 5.64 -2.35 -1.99
CA SER A 141 5.33 -2.89 -3.31
C SER A 141 6.47 -3.75 -3.85
N PHE A 142 7.69 -3.21 -3.75
CA PHE A 142 8.90 -3.92 -4.15
C PHE A 142 9.09 -5.23 -3.39
N LEU A 143 8.96 -5.21 -2.06
CA LEU A 143 9.13 -6.40 -1.23
C LEU A 143 8.10 -7.49 -1.54
N GLY A 144 6.82 -7.12 -1.72
CA GLY A 144 5.76 -8.07 -2.07
C GLY A 144 6.01 -8.75 -3.41
N TYR A 145 6.37 -7.97 -4.43
CA TYR A 145 6.65 -8.48 -5.76
C TYR A 145 7.98 -9.26 -5.82
N PHE A 146 9.00 -8.83 -5.09
CA PHE A 146 10.28 -9.55 -4.98
C PHE A 146 10.09 -10.92 -4.32
N ALA A 147 9.26 -11.01 -3.27
CA ALA A 147 8.94 -12.28 -2.66
C ALA A 147 8.22 -13.23 -3.63
N GLY A 148 7.27 -12.71 -4.42
CA GLY A 148 6.62 -13.47 -5.49
C GLY A 148 7.61 -13.95 -6.56
N TYR A 149 8.58 -13.11 -6.93
CA TYR A 149 9.63 -13.45 -7.88
C TYR A 149 10.55 -14.57 -7.36
N LYS A 150 10.88 -14.55 -6.06
CA LYS A 150 11.67 -15.59 -5.39
C LYS A 150 10.85 -16.82 -4.96
N ALA A 151 9.55 -16.85 -5.24
CA ALA A 151 8.61 -17.87 -4.75
C ALA A 151 8.66 -18.05 -3.22
N PHE A 152 8.92 -16.97 -2.49
CA PHE A 152 8.98 -16.94 -1.04
C PHE A 152 7.57 -16.80 -0.45
N ASP A 153 7.09 -17.86 0.20
CA ASP A 153 5.79 -17.87 0.85
C ASP A 153 5.91 -17.42 2.32
N LEU A 154 5.51 -16.17 2.59
CA LEU A 154 5.52 -15.59 3.94
C LEU A 154 4.66 -16.40 4.91
N ASN A 155 3.54 -16.97 4.45
CA ASN A 155 2.68 -17.79 5.31
C ASN A 155 3.39 -19.08 5.72
N ALA A 156 4.17 -19.68 4.80
CA ALA A 156 4.98 -20.85 5.11
C ALA A 156 6.11 -20.50 6.09
N PHE A 157 6.74 -19.34 5.93
CA PHE A 157 7.77 -18.85 6.86
C PHE A 157 7.21 -18.62 8.27
N ILE A 158 6.11 -17.88 8.39
CA ILE A 158 5.45 -17.59 9.67
C ILE A 158 5.01 -18.89 10.35
N ARG A 159 4.39 -19.83 9.61
CA ARG A 159 4.00 -21.13 10.17
C ARG A 159 5.18 -21.90 10.74
N ARG A 160 6.31 -21.94 10.01
CA ARG A 160 7.54 -22.58 10.50
C ARG A 160 8.07 -21.91 11.76
N LEU A 161 8.05 -20.57 11.82
CA LEU A 161 8.49 -19.81 12.99
C LEU A 161 7.65 -20.14 14.23
N PHE A 162 6.34 -20.35 14.06
CA PHE A 162 5.42 -20.74 15.14
C PHE A 162 5.31 -22.27 15.32
N GLY A 163 6.18 -23.07 14.71
CA GLY A 163 6.16 -24.54 14.82
C GLY A 163 4.92 -25.21 14.20
N LEU A 164 4.11 -24.48 13.44
CA LEU A 164 2.94 -25.01 12.75
C LEU A 164 3.38 -25.72 11.47
N GLN A 165 2.91 -26.95 11.27
CA GLN A 165 3.25 -27.71 10.07
C GLN A 165 2.80 -26.96 8.81
N PRO A 166 3.66 -26.89 7.77
CA PRO A 166 3.28 -26.27 6.51
C PRO A 166 2.09 -27.04 5.92
N LYS A 167 1.06 -26.31 5.45
CA LYS A 167 -0.09 -26.92 4.80
C LYS A 167 0.43 -27.66 3.57
N LYS A 168 0.38 -29.00 3.56
CA LYS A 168 0.68 -29.79 2.37
C LYS A 168 -0.21 -29.28 1.24
N ARG A 169 0.39 -28.77 0.16
CA ARG A 169 -0.38 -28.43 -1.04
C ARG A 169 -1.06 -29.72 -1.49
N PRO A 170 -2.38 -29.74 -1.72
CA PRO A 170 -3.00 -30.91 -2.30
C PRO A 170 -2.33 -31.14 -3.65
N THR A 171 -1.66 -32.28 -3.79
CA THR A 171 -1.16 -32.80 -5.07
C THR A 171 -2.36 -33.24 -5.89
N THR A 172 -3.18 -32.30 -6.34
CA THR A 172 -4.22 -32.59 -7.33
C THR A 172 -3.53 -32.76 -8.68
N ASN A 173 -3.05 -33.98 -8.91
CA ASN A 173 -2.69 -34.51 -10.21
C ASN A 173 -3.96 -34.75 -11.06
N LYS A 174 -4.88 -33.77 -11.10
CA LYS A 174 -6.00 -33.80 -12.03
C LYS A 174 -5.47 -33.31 -13.37
N LYS A 175 -5.02 -34.26 -14.19
CA LYS A 175 -5.00 -34.12 -15.65
C LYS A 175 -6.35 -33.54 -16.07
N ARG A 176 -6.42 -32.22 -16.28
CA ARG A 176 -7.56 -31.59 -16.95
C ARG A 176 -7.46 -32.04 -18.39
N ARG A 177 -8.10 -33.18 -18.70
CA ARG A 177 -8.46 -33.52 -20.07
C ARG A 177 -9.47 -32.44 -20.49
N PHE A 178 -9.01 -31.49 -21.28
CA PHE A 178 -9.89 -30.68 -22.10
C PHE A 178 -10.43 -31.63 -23.16
N TRP A 179 -11.71 -31.93 -23.09
CA TRP A 179 -12.53 -32.40 -24.22
C TRP A 179 -13.28 -31.19 -24.73
#